data_AF-A0A972AY87-F1
#
_entry.id   AF-A0A972AY87-F1
#
_cell.length_a   1.000
_cell.length_b   1.000
_cell.length_c   1.000
_cell.angle_alpha   90.00
_cell.angle_beta   90.00
_cell.angle_gamma   90.00
#
_symmetry.space_group_name_H-M   'P 1'
#
loop_
_entity.id
_entity.type
_entity.pdbx_description
1 polymer ?
#
loop_
_entity_poly.entity_id
_entity_poly.type
_entity_poly.pdbx_seq_one_letter_code
_entity_poly.pdbx_strand_id
1 'polypeptide(L)'
;MRKRLVYVLLFLLLIATVASANQTELMWVRYTSKKIGVSIVVPSNWDIIEQVPFVFDESLTELTVVIVADVDEGEKYVPNMNIVIEDLDGVEVSALEVAVSVNLLYLLYGSSYGIKDYKNLGIRELTIGEFDASQLTYEITIPNGDQFLRGRQVYIPVGSKYYCLTFTTTTYQWDEYEPIFSEIVNSFVLE
;
A
#
# COMPACT_ATOMS: atom_id res chain seq x y z
N MET A 1 -14.12 -25.35 -45.58
CA MET A 1 -13.76 -25.13 -44.16
C MET A 1 -12.36 -24.55 -43.95
N ARG A 2 -11.31 -24.98 -44.66
CA ARG A 2 -9.92 -24.48 -44.48
C ARG A 2 -9.74 -22.95 -44.53
N LYS A 3 -10.45 -22.22 -45.39
CA LYS A 3 -10.32 -20.76 -45.50
C LYS A 3 -10.88 -19.99 -44.28
N ARG A 4 -11.87 -20.53 -43.57
CA ARG A 4 -12.45 -19.87 -42.36
C ARG A 4 -11.55 -20.01 -41.13
N LEU A 5 -10.74 -21.07 -41.05
CA LEU A 5 -9.80 -21.27 -39.93
C LEU A 5 -8.64 -20.25 -39.96
N VAL A 6 -8.19 -19.87 -41.16
CA VAL A 6 -7.09 -18.90 -41.35
C VAL A 6 -7.49 -17.50 -40.87
N TYR A 7 -8.73 -17.08 -41.09
CA TYR A 7 -9.22 -15.77 -40.63
C TYR A 7 -9.40 -15.71 -39.10
N VAL A 8 -9.78 -16.83 -38.46
CA VAL A 8 -9.86 -16.89 -36.99
C VAL A 8 -8.48 -16.87 -36.35
N LEU A 9 -7.48 -17.54 -36.94
CA LEU A 9 -6.10 -17.48 -36.46
C LEU A 9 -5.47 -16.09 -36.63
N LEU A 10 -5.73 -15.40 -37.75
CA LEU A 10 -5.27 -14.03 -37.97
C LEU A 10 -5.93 -13.02 -37.02
N PHE A 11 -7.19 -13.24 -36.64
CA PHE A 11 -7.89 -12.41 -35.67
C PHE A 11 -7.38 -12.64 -34.23
N LEU A 12 -7.02 -13.87 -33.88
CA LEU A 12 -6.36 -14.19 -32.60
C LEU A 12 -4.92 -13.67 -32.52
N LEU A 13 -4.17 -13.67 -33.64
CA LEU A 13 -2.83 -13.08 -33.69
C LEU A 13 -2.84 -11.54 -33.61
N LEU A 14 -3.87 -10.87 -34.13
CA LEU A 14 -4.00 -9.41 -34.03
C LEU A 14 -4.30 -8.92 -32.60
N ILE A 15 -4.96 -9.75 -31.78
CA ILE A 15 -5.23 -9.44 -30.37
C ILE A 15 -3.97 -9.64 -29.52
N ALA A 16 -3.01 -10.46 -29.97
CA ALA A 16 -1.75 -10.70 -29.25
C ALA A 16 -0.70 -9.59 -29.44
N THR A 17 -0.94 -8.60 -30.31
CA THR A 17 0.09 -7.59 -30.67
C THR A 17 -0.24 -6.15 -30.30
N VAL A 18 -1.29 -5.89 -29.51
CA VAL A 18 -1.61 -4.54 -29.02
C VAL A 18 -1.68 -4.54 -27.51
N ALA A 19 -0.51 -4.44 -26.89
CA ALA A 19 -0.20 -3.69 -25.67
C ALA A 19 1.09 -4.22 -25.02
N SER A 20 2.19 -4.30 -25.77
CA SER A 20 3.46 -3.95 -25.15
C SER A 20 3.45 -2.42 -25.11
N ALA A 21 2.68 -1.87 -24.17
CA ALA A 21 2.94 -0.53 -23.71
C ALA A 21 4.42 -0.53 -23.31
N ASN A 22 5.17 0.47 -23.75
CA ASN A 22 6.48 0.77 -23.20
C ASN A 22 6.27 1.09 -21.71
N GLN A 23 6.15 0.05 -20.88
CA GLN A 23 6.39 0.18 -19.46
C GLN A 23 7.89 0.44 -19.39
N THR A 24 8.26 1.70 -19.17
CA THR A 24 9.58 2.03 -18.67
C THR A 24 9.79 1.14 -17.45
N GLU A 25 10.69 0.16 -17.57
CA GLU A 25 10.93 -0.80 -16.51
C GLU A 25 11.34 -0.01 -15.27
N LEU A 26 10.55 -0.11 -14.19
CA LEU A 26 10.85 0.58 -12.94
C LEU A 26 12.21 0.08 -12.45
N MET A 27 13.16 1.00 -12.33
CA MET A 27 14.42 0.68 -11.67
C MET A 27 14.18 0.66 -10.16
N TRP A 28 14.53 -0.45 -9.51
CA TRP A 28 14.33 -0.64 -8.08
C TRP A 28 15.62 -0.35 -7.32
N VAL A 29 15.52 0.38 -6.21
CA VAL A 29 16.63 0.66 -5.29
C VAL A 29 16.30 0.16 -3.90
N ARG A 30 17.31 -0.34 -3.19
CA ARG A 30 17.15 -0.73 -1.79
C ARG A 30 17.24 0.51 -0.91
N TYR A 31 16.17 0.77 -0.17
CA TYR A 31 16.14 1.71 0.93
C TYR A 31 16.33 0.95 2.25
N THR A 32 17.18 1.49 3.12
CA THR A 32 17.46 0.92 4.45
C THR A 32 17.44 2.04 5.46
N SER A 33 16.55 1.94 6.45
CA SER A 33 16.47 2.90 7.53
C SER A 33 16.89 2.28 8.85
N LYS A 34 18.07 2.66 9.33
CA LYS A 34 18.57 2.25 10.66
C LYS A 34 17.70 2.76 11.81
N LYS A 35 16.96 3.85 11.59
CA LYS A 35 16.12 4.46 12.62
C LYS A 35 14.92 3.60 12.95
N ILE A 36 14.28 3.04 11.91
CA ILE A 36 13.11 2.16 12.04
C ILE A 36 13.48 0.67 11.95
N GLY A 37 14.73 0.35 11.63
CA GLY A 37 15.25 -1.03 11.62
C GLY A 37 14.70 -1.87 10.48
N VAL A 38 14.49 -1.27 9.30
CA VAL A 38 13.94 -1.98 8.13
C VAL A 38 14.70 -1.69 6.85
N SER A 39 14.60 -2.64 5.93
CA SER A 39 14.96 -2.47 4.52
C SER A 39 13.84 -2.95 3.61
N ILE A 40 13.63 -2.20 2.53
CA ILE A 40 12.67 -2.47 1.44
C ILE A 40 13.29 -2.05 0.11
N VAL A 41 12.75 -2.56 -0.99
CA VAL A 41 13.01 -2.02 -2.33
C VAL A 41 11.90 -1.05 -2.70
N VAL A 42 12.26 0.05 -3.35
CA VAL A 42 11.34 1.07 -3.82
C VAL A 42 11.72 1.50 -5.24
N PRO A 43 10.79 2.02 -6.05
CA PRO A 43 11.16 2.60 -7.33
C PRO A 43 12.15 3.76 -7.15
N SER A 44 13.18 3.81 -7.99
CA SER A 44 14.29 4.76 -7.87
C SER A 44 13.90 6.22 -8.09
N ASN A 45 12.77 6.44 -8.77
CA ASN A 45 12.22 7.76 -9.01
C ASN A 45 11.22 8.20 -7.93
N TRP A 46 10.91 7.36 -6.94
CA TRP A 46 10.03 7.77 -5.84
C TRP A 46 10.80 8.52 -4.78
N ASP A 47 10.19 9.58 -4.26
CA ASP A 47 10.77 10.38 -3.20
C ASP A 47 10.56 9.71 -1.84
N ILE A 48 11.61 9.73 -1.00
CA ILE A 48 11.55 9.21 0.36
C ILE A 48 11.70 10.37 1.33
N ILE A 49 10.69 10.53 2.19
CA ILE A 49 10.62 11.57 3.21
C ILE A 49 10.73 10.88 4.57
N GLU A 50 11.89 11.04 5.22
CA GLU A 50 12.09 10.58 6.59
C GLU A 50 11.60 11.60 7.61
N GLN A 51 11.16 11.12 8.77
CA GLN A 51 10.89 11.94 9.97
C GLN A 51 9.72 12.92 9.81
N VAL A 52 8.62 12.46 9.22
CA VAL A 52 7.35 13.18 9.39
C VAL A 52 6.89 12.91 10.82
N PRO A 53 6.87 13.89 11.75
CA PRO A 53 6.33 13.67 13.08
C PRO A 53 4.83 13.47 12.91
N PHE A 54 4.36 12.24 13.07
CA PHE A 54 2.95 11.97 13.16
C PHE A 54 2.59 11.98 14.64
N VAL A 55 1.95 13.07 15.08
CA VAL A 55 1.48 13.22 16.46
C VAL A 55 -0.03 13.05 16.42
N PHE A 56 -0.50 11.86 16.72
CA PHE A 56 -1.93 11.61 16.97
C PHE A 56 -2.30 11.91 18.43
N ASP A 57 -1.34 11.71 19.33
CA ASP A 57 -1.36 12.03 20.76
C ASP A 57 0.09 12.33 21.19
N GLU A 58 0.29 13.25 22.15
CA GLU A 58 1.62 13.62 22.68
C GLU A 58 2.37 12.44 23.32
N SER A 59 1.68 11.32 23.56
CA SER A 59 2.22 10.08 24.14
C SER A 59 2.73 9.06 23.10
N LEU A 60 2.34 9.17 21.82
CA LEU A 60 2.68 8.20 20.77
C LEU A 60 3.61 8.87 19.75
N THR A 61 4.92 8.67 19.92
CA THR A 61 5.89 9.10 18.91
C THR A 61 5.97 8.03 17.83
N GLU A 62 5.07 8.09 16.85
CA GLU A 62 5.11 7.20 15.69
C GLU A 62 6.28 7.61 14.78
N LEU A 63 7.16 6.64 14.49
CA LEU A 63 8.20 6.84 13.49
C LEU A 63 7.63 6.55 12.12
N THR A 64 7.50 7.60 11.31
CA THR A 64 6.95 7.50 9.96
C THR A 64 8.02 7.72 8.90
N VAL A 65 8.12 6.78 7.97
CA VAL A 65 8.76 6.98 6.66
C VAL A 65 7.65 7.10 5.63
N VAL A 66 7.69 8.15 4.80
CA VAL A 66 6.73 8.34 3.69
C VAL A 66 7.47 8.20 2.37
N ILE A 67 6.91 7.43 1.46
CA ILE A 67 7.43 7.15 0.12
C ILE A 67 6.37 7.63 -0.87
N VAL A 68 6.74 8.52 -1.78
CA VAL A 68 5.81 9.25 -2.64
C VAL A 68 6.13 8.95 -4.09
N ALA A 69 5.12 8.57 -4.87
CA ALA A 69 5.27 8.31 -6.29
C ALA A 69 5.60 9.59 -7.06
N ASP A 70 6.46 9.45 -8.06
CA ASP A 70 6.66 10.48 -9.09
C ASP A 70 5.50 10.41 -10.08
N VAL A 71 4.70 11.49 -10.13
CA VAL A 71 3.50 11.59 -10.97
C VAL A 71 3.52 12.86 -11.80
N ASP A 72 2.82 12.85 -12.92
CA ASP A 72 2.69 14.00 -13.81
C ASP A 72 2.09 15.23 -13.09
N GLU A 73 2.55 16.41 -13.51
CA GLU A 73 1.99 17.68 -13.04
C GLU A 73 0.49 17.76 -13.35
N GLY A 74 -0.35 17.84 -12.29
CA GLY A 74 -1.80 17.97 -12.42
C GLY A 74 -2.60 16.89 -11.70
N GLU A 75 -1.94 15.83 -11.23
CA GLU A 75 -2.56 14.81 -10.39
C GLU A 75 -3.06 15.42 -9.07
N LYS A 76 -4.34 15.16 -8.74
CA LYS A 76 -4.97 15.70 -7.52
C LYS A 76 -4.59 14.96 -6.25
N TYR A 77 -4.08 13.74 -6.40
CA TYR A 77 -3.59 12.90 -5.32
C TYR A 77 -2.37 12.15 -5.82
N VAL A 78 -1.29 12.20 -5.04
CA VAL A 78 -0.06 11.48 -5.36
C VAL A 78 -0.09 10.14 -4.62
N PRO A 79 -0.03 9.00 -5.34
CA PRO A 79 0.09 7.69 -4.71
C PRO A 79 1.27 7.67 -3.74
N ASN A 80 1.04 7.14 -2.54
CA ASN A 80 2.06 7.13 -1.50
C ASN A 80 1.93 5.91 -0.63
N MET A 81 3.04 5.59 0.02
CA MET A 81 3.13 4.60 1.06
C MET A 81 3.71 5.25 2.31
N ASN A 82 3.22 4.86 3.49
CA ASN A 82 3.89 5.13 4.74
C ASN A 82 4.27 3.83 5.45
N ILE A 83 5.27 3.92 6.31
CA ILE A 83 5.65 2.89 7.26
C ILE A 83 5.56 3.54 8.63
N VAL A 84 4.65 3.04 9.45
CA VAL A 84 4.48 3.46 10.85
C VAL A 84 4.93 2.31 11.74
N ILE A 85 5.63 2.64 12.82
CA ILE A 85 5.94 1.70 13.90
C ILE A 85 5.23 2.11 15.16
N GLU A 86 4.47 1.18 15.71
CA GLU A 86 3.82 1.29 17.02
C GLU A 86 4.41 0.23 17.96
N ASP A 87 4.65 0.61 19.22
CA ASP A 87 5.02 -0.33 20.30
C ASP A 87 3.82 -0.43 21.24
N LEU A 88 3.29 -1.63 21.43
CA LEU A 88 2.12 -1.86 22.27
C LEU A 88 2.50 -2.10 23.75
N ASP A 89 3.53 -1.41 24.23
CA ASP A 89 4.03 -1.47 25.62
C ASP A 89 4.23 -2.91 26.14
N GLY A 90 4.74 -3.80 25.30
CA GLY A 90 4.99 -5.20 25.64
C GLY A 90 3.80 -6.15 25.46
N VAL A 91 2.66 -5.69 24.92
CA VAL A 91 1.52 -6.55 24.57
C VAL A 91 1.74 -7.15 23.18
N GLU A 92 1.70 -8.48 23.10
CA GLU A 92 1.69 -9.21 21.83
C GLU A 92 0.25 -9.46 21.37
N VAL A 93 -0.05 -8.99 20.17
CA VAL A 93 -1.33 -9.07 19.44
C VAL A 93 -1.08 -9.68 18.05
N SER A 94 -1.96 -10.54 17.55
CA SER A 94 -1.78 -11.09 16.21
C SER A 94 -1.98 -10.01 15.12
N ALA A 95 -1.36 -10.17 13.96
CA ALA A 95 -1.56 -9.28 12.82
C ALA A 95 -3.05 -9.17 12.42
N LEU A 96 -3.79 -10.29 12.52
CA LEU A 96 -5.21 -10.35 12.23
C LEU A 96 -6.05 -9.53 13.22
N GLU A 97 -5.77 -9.62 14.52
CA GLU A 97 -6.45 -8.83 15.55
C GLU A 97 -6.24 -7.33 15.35
N VAL A 98 -5.03 -6.90 14.96
CA VAL A 98 -4.75 -5.51 14.61
C VAL A 98 -5.57 -5.08 13.39
N ALA A 99 -5.54 -5.85 12.30
CA ALA A 99 -6.30 -5.53 11.09
C ALA A 99 -7.82 -5.42 11.35
N VAL A 100 -8.38 -6.32 12.17
CA VAL A 100 -9.79 -6.28 12.58
C VAL A 100 -10.07 -5.05 13.44
N SER A 101 -9.19 -4.72 14.38
CA SER A 101 -9.34 -3.56 15.27
C SER A 101 -9.30 -2.25 14.50
N VAL A 102 -8.37 -2.09 13.56
CA VAL A 102 -8.30 -0.90 12.70
C VAL A 102 -9.52 -0.80 11.78
N ASN A 103 -9.99 -1.91 11.22
CA ASN A 103 -11.24 -1.91 10.45
C ASN A 103 -12.44 -1.45 11.31
N LEU A 104 -12.55 -1.91 12.56
CA LEU A 104 -13.58 -1.45 13.49
C LEU A 104 -13.41 0.05 13.83
N LEU A 105 -12.17 0.51 14.02
CA LEU A 105 -11.86 1.92 14.26
C LEU A 105 -12.39 2.80 13.12
N TYR A 106 -12.10 2.46 11.86
CA TYR A 106 -12.62 3.22 10.72
C TYR A 106 -14.14 3.15 10.60
N LEU A 107 -14.76 2.00 10.85
CA LEU A 107 -16.22 1.84 10.81
C LEU A 107 -16.94 2.70 11.85
N LEU A 108 -16.40 2.77 13.06
CA LEU A 108 -17.06 3.42 14.20
C LEU A 108 -16.67 4.90 14.33
N TYR A 109 -15.43 5.24 13.98
CA TYR A 109 -14.84 6.55 14.27
C TYR A 109 -14.24 7.25 13.04
N GLY A 110 -14.34 6.66 11.83
CA GLY A 110 -13.78 7.25 10.61
C GLY A 110 -14.20 8.70 10.37
N SER A 111 -15.45 9.06 10.68
CA SER A 111 -15.95 10.44 10.57
C SER A 111 -15.22 11.43 11.47
N SER A 112 -14.80 11.00 12.67
CA SER A 112 -13.95 11.80 13.56
C SER A 112 -12.55 12.01 13.01
N TYR A 113 -12.10 11.15 12.10
CA TYR A 113 -10.82 11.25 11.39
C TYR A 113 -10.94 11.89 10.00
N GLY A 114 -12.06 12.56 9.72
CA GLY A 114 -12.28 13.23 8.45
C GLY A 114 -12.54 12.27 7.28
N ILE A 115 -13.00 11.05 7.54
CA ILE A 115 -13.48 10.10 6.52
C ILE A 115 -15.00 10.25 6.41
N LYS A 116 -15.49 10.66 5.23
CA LYS A 116 -16.91 10.82 4.95
C LYS A 116 -17.61 9.46 4.80
N ASP A 117 -17.02 8.59 4.02
CA ASP A 117 -17.50 7.23 3.77
C ASP A 117 -16.34 6.25 3.88
N TYR A 118 -16.57 5.10 4.50
CA TYR A 118 -15.60 4.00 4.60
C TYR A 118 -16.24 2.70 4.11
N LYS A 119 -15.48 1.92 3.33
CA LYS A 119 -15.89 0.60 2.85
C LYS A 119 -14.73 -0.38 2.95
N ASN A 120 -14.91 -1.42 3.75
CA ASN A 120 -14.00 -2.56 3.80
C ASN A 120 -14.14 -3.39 2.51
N LEU A 121 -13.02 -3.69 1.86
CA LEU A 121 -12.94 -4.58 0.69
C LEU A 121 -12.44 -5.99 1.02
N GLY A 122 -11.77 -6.16 2.17
CA GLY A 122 -11.37 -7.45 2.68
C GLY A 122 -10.25 -7.36 3.71
N ILE A 123 -10.22 -8.36 4.59
CA ILE A 123 -9.08 -8.68 5.45
C ILE A 123 -8.56 -10.05 5.00
N ARG A 124 -7.24 -10.20 4.85
CA ARG A 124 -6.62 -11.49 4.54
C ARG A 124 -5.31 -11.64 5.32
N GLU A 125 -5.06 -12.86 5.78
CA GLU A 125 -3.76 -13.24 6.31
C GLU A 125 -2.79 -13.50 5.15
N LEU A 126 -1.51 -13.23 5.38
CA LEU A 126 -0.43 -13.47 4.43
C LEU A 126 0.89 -13.69 5.19
N THR A 127 1.92 -14.12 4.48
CA THR A 127 3.26 -14.29 5.04
C THR A 127 4.22 -13.35 4.33
N ILE A 128 4.98 -12.56 5.07
CA ILE A 128 6.04 -11.67 4.56
C ILE A 128 7.36 -12.13 5.16
N GLY A 129 8.22 -12.73 4.32
CA GLY A 129 9.44 -13.39 4.81
C GLY A 129 9.10 -14.51 5.79
N GLU A 130 9.47 -14.34 7.06
CA GLU A 130 9.17 -15.27 8.15
C GLU A 130 8.01 -14.80 9.07
N PHE A 131 7.41 -13.64 8.78
CA PHE A 131 6.37 -13.04 9.62
C PHE A 131 4.97 -13.42 9.16
N ASP A 132 4.14 -13.86 10.10
CA ASP A 132 2.70 -13.94 9.93
C ASP A 132 2.10 -12.54 9.95
N ALA A 133 1.58 -12.11 8.81
CA ALA A 133 1.08 -10.76 8.58
C ALA A 133 -0.40 -10.77 8.20
N SER A 134 -1.02 -9.60 8.28
CA SER A 134 -2.40 -9.41 7.85
C SER A 134 -2.53 -8.16 7.01
N GLN A 135 -3.43 -8.19 6.05
CA GLN A 135 -3.73 -7.09 5.16
C GLN A 135 -5.18 -6.67 5.31
N LEU A 136 -5.42 -5.37 5.48
CA LEU A 136 -6.73 -4.74 5.33
C LEU A 136 -6.76 -3.93 4.03
N THR A 137 -7.79 -4.12 3.20
CA THR A 137 -8.01 -3.33 1.98
C THR A 137 -9.33 -2.59 2.11
N TYR A 138 -9.35 -1.31 1.75
CA TYR A 138 -10.52 -0.45 1.97
C TYR A 138 -10.62 0.68 0.95
N GLU A 139 -11.79 1.28 0.88
CA GLU A 139 -12.05 2.54 0.17
C GLU A 139 -12.51 3.59 1.18
N ILE A 140 -12.05 4.83 0.98
CA ILE A 140 -12.51 5.99 1.74
C ILE A 140 -12.88 7.14 0.81
N THR A 141 -13.86 7.94 1.24
CA THR A 141 -14.15 9.25 0.66
C THR A 141 -13.70 10.31 1.65
N ILE A 142 -12.86 11.26 1.21
CA ILE A 142 -12.51 12.43 2.03
C ILE A 142 -13.42 13.63 1.69
N PRO A 143 -13.93 14.40 2.69
CA PRO A 143 -14.89 15.49 2.49
C PRO A 143 -14.36 16.61 1.59
N ASN A 144 -13.07 16.92 1.69
CA ASN A 144 -12.44 18.01 0.96
C ASN A 144 -12.11 17.55 -0.48
N GLY A 145 -13.06 17.76 -1.39
CA GLY A 145 -12.90 17.49 -2.82
C GLY A 145 -13.50 16.18 -3.32
N ASP A 146 -14.29 15.49 -2.49
CA ASP A 146 -14.91 14.18 -2.79
C ASP A 146 -13.91 13.21 -3.46
N GLN A 147 -12.69 13.16 -2.93
CA GLN A 147 -11.68 12.24 -3.45
C GLN A 147 -11.98 10.82 -2.97
N PHE A 148 -12.09 9.90 -3.92
CA PHE A 148 -12.28 8.48 -3.68
C PHE A 148 -10.91 7.81 -3.68
N LEU A 149 -10.46 7.46 -2.48
CA LEU A 149 -9.17 6.82 -2.27
C LEU A 149 -9.38 5.33 -1.98
N ARG A 150 -8.42 4.53 -2.41
CA ARG A 150 -8.30 3.13 -2.04
C ARG A 150 -7.00 2.93 -1.28
N GLY A 151 -7.12 2.25 -0.14
CA GLY A 151 -6.01 1.97 0.76
C GLY A 151 -5.78 0.48 0.94
N ARG A 152 -4.53 0.12 1.19
CA ARG A 152 -4.13 -1.21 1.67
C ARG A 152 -3.11 -1.05 2.79
N GLN A 153 -3.44 -1.62 3.94
CA GLN A 153 -2.60 -1.66 5.12
C GLN A 153 -2.10 -3.08 5.33
N VAL A 154 -0.79 -3.23 5.55
CA VAL A 154 -0.16 -4.51 5.89
C VAL A 154 0.45 -4.38 7.28
N TYR A 155 0.08 -5.28 8.17
CA TYR A 155 0.50 -5.32 9.57
C TYR A 155 1.48 -6.47 9.76
N ILE A 156 2.68 -6.15 10.23
CA ILE A 156 3.75 -7.12 10.48
C ILE A 156 4.16 -7.04 11.95
N PRO A 157 3.76 -8.00 12.79
CA PRO A 157 4.12 -8.06 14.21
C PRO A 157 5.56 -8.55 14.40
N VAL A 158 6.32 -7.90 15.27
CA VAL A 158 7.69 -8.25 15.65
C VAL A 158 7.86 -8.03 17.16
N GLY A 159 7.61 -9.08 17.95
CA GLY A 159 7.50 -8.94 19.40
C GLY A 159 6.34 -8.01 19.76
N SER A 160 6.60 -6.97 20.56
CA SER A 160 5.60 -5.95 20.92
C SER A 160 5.45 -4.82 19.88
N LYS A 161 6.26 -4.82 18.82
CA LYS A 161 6.25 -3.78 17.78
C LYS A 161 5.45 -4.20 16.56
N TYR A 162 4.76 -3.23 15.96
CA TYR A 162 3.99 -3.42 14.74
C TYR A 162 4.49 -2.48 13.67
N TYR A 163 4.86 -3.07 12.53
CA TYR A 163 5.13 -2.33 11.33
C TYR A 163 3.83 -2.27 10.52
N CYS A 164 3.27 -1.08 10.39
CA CYS A 164 2.10 -0.81 9.57
C CYS A 164 2.54 -0.14 8.28
N LEU A 165 2.42 -0.86 7.17
CA LEU A 165 2.70 -0.35 5.83
C LEU A 165 1.37 0.06 5.20
N THR A 166 1.08 1.36 5.10
CA THR A 166 -0.14 1.86 4.45
C THR A 166 0.17 2.40 3.08
N PHE A 167 -0.43 1.82 2.04
CA PHE A 167 -0.44 2.40 0.71
C PHE A 167 -1.79 3.03 0.42
N THR A 168 -1.78 4.22 -0.15
CA THR A 168 -2.99 4.94 -0.55
C THR A 168 -2.81 5.51 -1.94
N THR A 169 -3.86 5.37 -2.75
CA THR A 169 -3.96 5.98 -4.08
C THR A 169 -5.42 6.27 -4.39
N THR A 170 -5.69 6.91 -5.53
CA THR A 170 -7.05 7.04 -6.04
C THR A 170 -7.56 5.69 -6.55
N THR A 171 -8.87 5.51 -6.56
CA THR A 171 -9.48 4.24 -7.05
C THR A 171 -9.15 3.92 -8.51
N TYR A 172 -8.92 4.91 -9.37
CA TYR A 172 -8.60 4.71 -10.78
C TYR A 172 -7.12 4.40 -11.05
N GLN A 173 -6.22 4.83 -10.17
CA GLN A 173 -4.79 4.49 -10.20
C GLN A 173 -4.49 3.13 -9.54
N TRP A 174 -5.48 2.49 -8.92
CA TRP A 174 -5.26 1.27 -8.13
C TRP A 174 -4.53 0.17 -8.89
N ASP A 175 -5.02 -0.19 -10.08
CA ASP A 175 -4.48 -1.32 -10.85
C ASP A 175 -3.05 -1.08 -11.35
N GLU A 176 -2.64 0.19 -11.47
CA GLU A 176 -1.27 0.57 -11.86
C GLU A 176 -0.30 0.43 -10.67
N TYR A 177 -0.69 0.90 -9.49
CA TYR A 177 0.21 1.01 -8.35
C TYR A 177 0.14 -0.14 -7.35
N GLU A 178 -0.95 -0.92 -7.31
CA GLU A 178 -1.06 -2.09 -6.42
C GLU A 178 0.07 -3.12 -6.61
N PRO A 179 0.49 -3.45 -7.85
CA PRO A 179 1.61 -4.36 -8.06
C PRO A 179 2.93 -3.78 -7.54
N ILE A 180 3.14 -2.47 -7.68
CA ILE A 180 4.32 -1.77 -7.16
C ILE A 180 4.35 -1.88 -5.64
N PHE A 181 3.23 -1.60 -4.96
CA PHE A 181 3.15 -1.74 -3.51
C PHE A 181 3.35 -3.19 -3.07
N SER A 182 2.89 -4.18 -3.85
CA SER A 182 3.11 -5.60 -3.54
C SER A 182 4.59 -5.96 -3.55
N GLU A 183 5.35 -5.45 -4.52
CA GLU A 183 6.81 -5.64 -4.58
C GLU A 183 7.50 -4.99 -3.37
N ILE A 184 7.13 -3.76 -3.01
CA ILE A 184 7.69 -3.07 -1.84
C ILE A 184 7.43 -3.89 -0.56
N VAL A 185 6.19 -4.31 -0.32
CA VAL A 185 5.84 -5.10 0.88
C VAL A 185 6.58 -6.44 0.92
N ASN A 186 6.65 -7.15 -0.21
CA ASN A 186 7.31 -8.46 -0.27
C ASN A 186 8.83 -8.38 -0.07
N SER A 187 9.42 -7.20 -0.26
CA SER A 187 10.85 -6.95 -0.05
C SER A 187 11.23 -6.58 1.39
N PHE A 188 10.25 -6.51 2.29
CA PHE A 188 10.44 -6.12 3.68
C PHE A 188 11.39 -7.06 4.42
N VAL A 189 12.39 -6.48 5.06
CA VAL A 189 13.39 -7.16 5.88
C VAL A 189 13.64 -6.33 7.14
N LEU A 190 13.78 -7.01 8.28
CA LEU A 190 14.27 -6.40 9.53
C LEU A 190 15.80 -6.33 9.53
N GLU A 191 16.34 -5.22 10.03
CA GLU A 191 17.79 -4.92 10.10
C GLU A 191 18.33 -4.95 11.53
#